data_AF-A0A0T6BER5-F1
#
_entry.id   AF-A0A0T6BER5-F1
#
_cell.length_a   1.000
_cell.length_b   1.000
_cell.length_c   1.000
_cell.angle_alpha   90.00
_cell.angle_beta   90.00
_cell.angle_gamma   90.00
#
_symmetry.space_group_name_H-M   'P 1'
#
loop_
_entity.id
_entity.type
_entity.pdbx_description
1 polymer ?
#
loop_
_entity_poly.entity_id
_entity_poly.type
_entity_poly.pdbx_seq_one_letter_code
_entity_poly.pdbx_strand_id
1 'polypeptide(L)'
;MHEIPHEVGDFAILLKSGFTRCDAALFQLFTAGVGLMGSLASLVFSGASNSMEARASWILPFTAGTFLHIGLVTILPDLLKEEDPKESLKQMTALLLGIFVMACVTNAFE
;
A
#
# COMPACT_ATOMS: atom_id res chain seq x y z
N MET A 1 9.60 5.13 -6.12
CA MET A 1 8.85 4.34 -7.13
C MET A 1 8.13 3.16 -6.46
N HIS A 2 7.30 3.42 -5.44
CA HIS A 2 6.54 2.38 -4.70
C HIS A 2 5.01 2.57 -4.80
N GLU A 3 4.55 3.75 -5.23
CA GLU A 3 3.13 4.06 -5.36
C GLU A 3 2.48 3.48 -6.61
N ILE A 4 3.20 3.34 -7.75
CA ILE A 4 2.59 2.81 -8.98
C ILE A 4 2.05 1.37 -8.79
N PRO A 5 2.82 0.43 -8.20
CA PRO A 5 2.28 -0.90 -7.89
C PRO A 5 1.14 -0.84 -6.87
N HIS A 6 1.22 0.10 -5.92
CA HIS A 6 0.24 0.27 -4.86
C HIS A 6 -1.11 0.75 -5.40
N GLU A 7 -1.11 1.80 -6.23
CA GLU A 7 -2.32 2.33 -6.88
C GLU A 7 -2.96 1.30 -7.81
N VAL A 8 -2.17 0.53 -8.55
CA VAL A 8 -2.70 -0.56 -9.39
C VAL A 8 -3.34 -1.66 -8.54
N GLY A 9 -2.77 -1.96 -7.37
CA GLY A 9 -3.33 -2.89 -6.39
C GLY A 9 -4.65 -2.39 -5.80
N ASP A 10 -4.69 -1.15 -5.32
CA ASP A 10 -5.89 -0.52 -4.76
C ASP A 10 -7.03 -0.48 -5.79
N PHE A 11 -6.71 -0.16 -7.05
CA PHE A 11 -7.67 -0.16 -8.15
C PHE A 11 -8.24 -1.58 -8.40
N ALA A 12 -7.39 -2.61 -8.35
CA ALA A 12 -7.82 -4.00 -8.51
C ALA A 12 -8.73 -4.44 -7.34
N ILE A 13 -8.46 -4.00 -6.12
CA ILE A 13 -9.30 -4.26 -4.94
C ILE A 13 -10.67 -3.59 -5.12
N LEU A 14 -10.72 -2.31 -5.51
CA LEU A 14 -11.98 -1.58 -5.72
C LEU A 14 -12.86 -2.24 -6.79
N LEU A 15 -12.27 -2.67 -7.91
CA LEU A 15 -12.99 -3.41 -8.94
C LEU A 15 -13.53 -4.75 -8.41
N LYS A 16 -12.74 -5.48 -7.61
CA LYS A 16 -13.17 -6.75 -6.98
C LYS A 16 -14.31 -6.52 -5.97
N SER A 17 -14.37 -5.36 -5.32
CA SER A 17 -15.44 -4.97 -4.41
C SER A 17 -16.74 -4.52 -5.11
N GLY A 18 -16.79 -4.51 -6.44
CA GLY A 18 -18.01 -4.24 -7.23
C GLY A 18 -18.16 -2.80 -7.74
N PHE A 19 -17.12 -1.97 -7.63
CA PHE A 19 -17.13 -0.61 -8.17
C PHE A 19 -16.97 -0.60 -9.69
N THR A 20 -17.60 0.36 -10.37
CA THR A 20 -17.36 0.57 -11.81
C THR A 20 -15.99 1.24 -12.01
N ARG A 21 -15.45 1.17 -13.24
CA ARG A 21 -14.13 1.75 -13.56
C ARG A 21 -14.04 3.25 -13.25
N CYS A 22 -15.13 3.99 -13.50
CA CYS A 22 -15.19 5.42 -13.21
C CYS A 22 -15.29 5.68 -11.71
N ASP A 23 -16.06 4.88 -10.98
CA ASP A 23 -16.19 5.04 -9.53
C ASP A 23 -14.86 4.73 -8.84
N ALA A 24 -14.18 3.64 -9.23
CA ALA A 24 -12.87 3.29 -8.72
C ALA A 24 -11.84 4.41 -8.96
N ALA A 25 -11.84 5.01 -10.15
CA ALA A 25 -10.96 6.14 -10.47
C ALA A 25 -11.27 7.38 -9.62
N LEU A 26 -12.54 7.68 -9.37
CA LEU A 26 -12.94 8.82 -8.53
C LEU A 26 -12.52 8.62 -7.07
N PHE A 27 -12.71 7.41 -6.53
CA PHE A 27 -12.25 7.06 -5.18
C PHE A 27 -10.74 7.16 -5.05
N GLN A 28 -9.99 6.73 -6.07
CA GLN A 28 -8.54 6.84 -6.06
C GLN A 28 -8.08 8.30 -6.08
N LEU A 29 -8.78 9.16 -6.83
CA LEU A 29 -8.53 10.60 -6.84
C LEU A 29 -8.87 11.27 -5.51
N PHE A 30 -9.93 10.83 -4.84
CA PHE A 30 -10.27 11.27 -3.50
C PHE A 30 -9.18 10.91 -2.49
N THR A 31 -8.71 9.65 -2.50
CA THR A 31 -7.60 9.19 -1.65
C THR A 31 -6.30 9.97 -1.93
N ALA A 32 -5.98 10.23 -3.20
CA ALA A 32 -4.85 11.08 -3.56
C ALA A 32 -5.00 12.51 -3.01
N GLY A 33 -6.21 13.06 -3.03
CA GLY A 33 -6.54 14.35 -2.41
C GLY A 33 -6.29 14.37 -0.90
N VAL A 34 -6.64 13.30 -0.18
CA VAL A 34 -6.32 13.15 1.25
C VAL A 34 -4.81 13.12 1.48
N GLY A 35 -4.06 12.43 0.62
CA GLY A 35 -2.59 12.42 0.64
C GLY A 35 -1.99 13.82 0.45
N LEU A 36 -2.51 14.59 -0.51
CA LEU A 36 -2.10 15.98 -0.73
C LEU A 36 -2.41 16.88 0.47
N MET A 37 -3.60 16.72 1.09
CA MET A 37 -3.93 17.45 2.32
C MET A 37 -2.99 17.09 3.48
N GLY A 38 -2.65 15.81 3.64
CA GLY A 38 -1.68 15.36 4.64
C GLY A 38 -0.29 15.95 4.42
N SER A 39 0.17 16.01 3.17
CA SER A 39 1.44 16.64 2.79
C SER A 39 1.45 18.14 3.08
N LEU A 40 0.37 18.85 2.71
CA LEU A 40 0.23 20.29 2.99
C LEU A 40 0.21 20.57 4.50
N ALA A 41 -0.53 19.77 5.26
CA ALA A 41 -0.53 19.86 6.72
C ALA A 41 0.88 19.64 7.27
N SER A 42 1.58 18.60 6.83
CA SER A 42 2.98 18.33 7.23
C SER A 42 3.90 19.52 6.97
N LEU A 43 3.75 20.19 5.82
CA LEU A 43 4.53 21.37 5.46
C LEU A 43 4.23 22.57 6.38
N VAL A 44 2.94 22.86 6.62
CA VAL A 44 2.52 23.96 7.52
C VAL A 44 3.01 23.73 8.95
N PHE A 45 2.95 22.48 9.44
CA PHE A 45 3.39 22.14 10.79
C PHE A 45 4.91 21.90 10.91
N SER A 46 5.66 21.82 9.81
CA SER A 46 7.13 21.66 9.81
C SER A 46 7.87 22.90 10.30
N GLY A 47 7.25 24.08 10.26
CA GLY A 47 7.84 25.33 10.76
C GLY A 47 7.99 25.41 12.29
N ALA A 48 7.36 24.51 13.04
CA ALA A 48 7.51 24.40 14.49
C ALA A 48 8.68 23.44 14.83
N SER A 49 9.84 24.04 15.11
CA SER A 49 11.15 23.42 15.43
C SER A 49 11.10 22.06 16.14
N ASN A 50 11.97 21.13 15.72
CA ASN A 50 12.37 19.86 16.38
C ASN A 50 11.31 18.75 16.50
N SER A 51 10.11 18.91 15.96
CA SER A 51 9.01 17.96 16.17
C SER A 51 8.84 16.90 15.07
N MET A 52 9.54 17.02 13.93
CA MET A 52 9.27 16.16 12.77
C MET A 52 9.75 14.71 12.97
N GLU A 53 10.96 14.50 13.49
CA GLU A 53 11.49 13.15 13.77
C GLU A 53 10.64 12.40 14.80
N ALA A 54 10.19 13.10 15.86
CA ALA A 54 9.32 12.53 16.88
C ALA A 54 7.96 12.07 16.31
N ARG A 55 7.43 12.81 15.32
CA ARG A 55 6.16 12.45 14.64
C ARG A 55 6.35 11.28 13.69
N ALA A 56 7.44 11.26 12.92
CA ALA A 56 7.77 10.15 12.04
C ALA A 56 7.88 8.82 12.81
N SER A 57 8.44 8.86 14.02
CA SER A 57 8.58 7.67 14.87
C SER A 57 7.27 6.97 15.23
N TRP A 58 6.12 7.67 15.21
CA TRP A 58 4.81 7.10 15.54
C TRP A 58 3.94 6.89 14.30
N ILE A 59 4.08 7.77 13.30
CA ILE A 59 3.33 7.67 12.04
C ILE A 59 3.82 6.48 11.20
N LEU A 60 5.13 6.26 11.10
CA LEU A 60 5.69 5.15 10.32
C LEU A 60 5.22 3.76 10.79
N PRO A 61 5.31 3.38 12.10
CA PRO A 61 4.81 2.08 12.55
C PRO A 61 3.28 1.98 12.44
N PHE A 62 2.55 3.09 12.58
CA PHE A 62 1.10 3.08 12.38
C PHE A 62 0.73 2.74 10.93
N THR A 63 1.33 3.43 9.95
CA THR A 63 1.11 3.16 8.52
C THR A 63 1.56 1.74 8.13
N ALA A 64 2.72 1.30 8.62
CA ALA A 64 3.19 -0.07 8.40
C ALA A 64 2.22 -1.12 8.95
N GLY A 65 1.67 -0.88 10.15
CA GLY A 65 0.65 -1.73 10.76
C GLY A 65 -0.64 -1.81 9.93
N THR A 66 -1.09 -0.70 9.36
CA THR A 66 -2.26 -0.70 8.46
C THR A 66 -2.02 -1.54 7.20
N PHE A 67 -0.86 -1.43 6.55
CA PHE A 67 -0.55 -2.26 5.39
C PHE A 67 -0.44 -3.75 5.73
N LEU A 68 0.14 -4.06 6.89
CA LEU A 68 0.23 -5.43 7.39
C LEU A 68 -1.18 -5.99 7.65
N HIS A 69 -2.10 -5.19 8.21
CA HIS A 69 -3.50 -5.57 8.39
C HIS A 69 -4.21 -5.87 7.07
N ILE A 70 -4.08 -5.01 6.06
CA ILE A 70 -4.68 -5.22 4.73
C ILE A 70 -4.11 -6.50 4.11
N GLY A 71 -2.79 -6.70 4.15
CA GLY A 71 -2.15 -7.90 3.62
C GLY A 71 -2.62 -9.19 4.31
N LEU A 72 -2.69 -9.20 5.63
CA LEU A 72 -3.07 -10.39 6.40
C LEU A 72 -4.57 -10.69 6.41
N VAL A 73 -5.43 -9.67 6.45
CA VAL A 73 -6.88 -9.87 6.62
C VAL A 73 -7.62 -9.87 5.29
N THR A 74 -7.12 -9.16 4.28
CA THR A 74 -7.78 -9.09 2.97
C THR A 74 -7.15 -10.06 1.97
N ILE A 75 -5.81 -10.07 1.85
CA ILE A 75 -5.13 -10.81 0.78
C ILE A 75 -4.80 -12.26 1.18
N LEU A 76 -4.22 -12.46 2.36
CA LEU A 76 -3.81 -13.80 2.83
C LEU A 76 -4.95 -14.85 2.86
N PRO A 77 -6.17 -14.56 3.36
CA PRO A 77 -7.24 -15.56 3.37
C PRO A 77 -7.73 -15.90 1.96
N ASP A 78 -7.62 -14.99 1.01
CA ASP A 78 -7.96 -15.28 -0.39
C ASP A 78 -6.90 -16.18 -1.03
N LEU A 79 -5.62 -15.99 -0.71
CA LEU A 79 -4.54 -16.90 -1.12
C LEU A 79 -4.69 -18.32 -0.55
N LEU A 80 -5.17 -18.42 0.69
CA LEU A 80 -5.38 -19.69 1.41
C LEU A 80 -6.61 -20.48 0.92
N LYS A 81 -7.58 -19.82 0.25
CA LYS A 81 -8.78 -20.47 -0.30
C LYS A 81 -8.54 -21.10 -1.67
N GLU A 82 -7.39 -20.85 -2.30
CA GLU A 82 -7.05 -21.43 -3.60
C GLU A 82 -6.85 -22.95 -3.47
N GLU A 83 -7.72 -23.75 -4.09
CA GLU A 83 -7.67 -25.21 -3.98
C GLU A 83 -6.72 -25.85 -4.99
N ASP A 84 -6.37 -25.14 -6.06
CA ASP A 84 -5.52 -25.65 -7.13
C ASP A 84 -4.03 -25.49 -6.77
N PRO A 85 -3.27 -26.59 -6.55
CA PRO A 85 -1.91 -26.50 -6.04
C PRO A 85 -0.93 -25.82 -7.00
N LYS A 86 -1.22 -25.84 -8.31
CA LYS A 86 -0.41 -25.14 -9.32
C LYS A 86 -0.59 -23.63 -9.26
N GLU A 87 -1.83 -23.16 -9.11
CA GLU A 87 -2.12 -21.71 -9.00
C GLU A 87 -1.65 -21.19 -7.64
N SER A 88 -1.83 -21.95 -6.55
CA SER A 88 -1.29 -21.62 -5.24
C SER A 88 0.24 -21.47 -5.25
N LEU A 89 0.96 -22.38 -5.93
CA LEU A 89 2.41 -22.27 -6.07
C LEU A 89 2.82 -21.00 -6.84
N LYS A 90 2.12 -20.68 -7.93
CA LYS A 90 2.36 -19.47 -8.74
C LYS A 90 2.09 -18.19 -7.95
N GLN A 91 1.02 -18.15 -7.15
CA GLN A 91 0.70 -17.04 -6.25
C GLN A 91 1.80 -16.87 -5.19
N MET A 92 2.27 -17.97 -4.59
CA MET A 92 3.37 -17.96 -3.63
C MET A 92 4.68 -17.45 -4.25
N THR A 93 5.01 -17.90 -5.47
CA THR A 93 6.22 -17.43 -6.17
C THR A 93 6.10 -15.95 -6.54
N ALA A 94 4.93 -15.49 -6.97
CA ALA A 94 4.67 -14.08 -7.27
C ALA A 94 4.81 -13.19 -6.02
N LEU A 95 4.33 -13.66 -4.86
CA LEU A 95 4.48 -12.96 -3.58
C LEU A 95 5.96 -12.84 -3.17
N LEU A 96 6.70 -13.95 -3.21
CA LEU A 96 8.15 -13.96 -2.91
C LEU A 96 8.94 -13.08 -3.89
N LEU A 97 8.59 -13.11 -5.18
CA LEU A 97 9.19 -12.24 -6.18
C LEU A 97 8.90 -10.76 -5.90
N GLY A 98 7.69 -10.41 -5.49
CA GLY A 98 7.33 -9.04 -5.09
C GLY A 98 8.17 -8.56 -3.91
N ILE A 99 8.34 -9.39 -2.88
CA ILE A 99 9.20 -9.10 -1.72
C ILE A 99 10.65 -8.91 -2.18
N PHE A 100 11.15 -9.80 -3.04
CA PHE A 100 12.51 -9.72 -3.58
C PHE A 100 12.74 -8.43 -4.38
N VAL A 101 11.80 -8.05 -5.24
CA VAL A 101 11.88 -6.78 -6.00
C VAL A 101 11.93 -5.59 -5.05
N MET A 102 11.06 -5.55 -4.02
CA MET A 102 11.08 -4.48 -3.02
C MET A 102 12.42 -4.43 -2.28
N ALA A 103 12.98 -5.57 -1.89
CA ALA A 103 14.30 -5.63 -1.24
C ALA A 103 15.41 -5.14 -2.17
N CYS A 104 15.41 -5.52 -3.45
CA CYS A 104 16.36 -5.02 -4.44
C CYS A 104 16.26 -3.51 -4.63
N VAL A 105 15.04 -2.97 -4.72
CA VAL A 105 14.82 -1.52 -4.84
C VAL A 105 15.36 -0.80 -3.61
N THR A 106 15.08 -1.30 -2.40
CA THR A 106 15.61 -0.71 -1.17
C THR A 106 17.14 -0.70 -1.19
N ASN A 107 17.80 -1.84 -1.49
CA ASN A 107 19.27 -1.91 -1.54
C ASN A 107 19.90 -1.09 -2.68
N ALA A 108 19.15 -0.79 -3.74
CA ALA A 108 19.64 -0.01 -4.88
C ALA A 108 19.47 1.52 -4.71
N PHE A 109 18.57 1.95 -3.82
CA PHE A 109 18.24 3.36 -3.59
C PHE A 109 18.58 3.85 -2.17
N GLU A 110 19.03 2.97 -1.26
CA GLU A 110 19.79 3.33 -0.05
C GLU A 110 21.23 3.73 -0.35
#